data_AF-A0A8U0U650-F1
#
_entry.id   AF-A0A8U0U650-F1
#
_cell.length_a   1.000
_cell.length_b   1.000
_cell.length_c   1.000
_cell.angle_alpha   90.00
_cell.angle_beta   90.00
_cell.angle_gamma   90.00
#
_symmetry.space_group_name_H-M   'P 1'
#
loop_
_entity.id
_entity.type
_entity.pdbx_description
1 polymer ?
#
loop_
_entity_poly.entity_id
_entity_poly.type
_entity_poly.pdbx_seq_one_letter_code
_entity_poly.pdbx_strand_id
1 'polypeptide(L)'
;MLNPIQVLCSDITSLSLEPEPFASYTEADIISTVEFNHTGELLATGDKGGRVVIFQREPECKTEPFSQGEYNVYNTFQSHEPEFDYLKSLEIEEKINKIRWLPQQNASHFLLSTNDKTVKLWKVSERDKRPEGYNLKDEEGRMKNLSTVTSLQ
;
A
#
# COMPACT_ATOMS: atom_id res chain seq x y z
N MET A 1 -30.02 32.42 50.51
CA MET A 1 -29.89 33.63 49.67
C MET A 1 -28.42 33.91 49.46
N LEU A 2 -27.94 33.72 48.23
CA LEU A 2 -26.82 34.38 47.55
C LEU A 2 -26.57 33.62 46.23
N ASN A 3 -26.58 34.35 45.12
CA ASN A 3 -26.59 33.83 43.74
C ASN A 3 -25.27 33.15 43.36
N PRO A 4 -25.29 32.07 42.54
CA PRO A 4 -24.09 31.57 41.88
C PRO A 4 -23.73 32.39 40.63
N ILE A 5 -22.42 32.50 40.40
CA ILE A 5 -21.74 33.17 39.30
C ILE A 5 -22.16 32.56 37.95
N GLN A 6 -22.58 33.42 37.01
CA GLN A 6 -22.81 33.04 35.62
C GLN A 6 -21.48 32.85 34.90
N VAL A 7 -21.18 31.62 34.49
CA VAL A 7 -20.20 31.35 33.43
C VAL A 7 -20.95 31.46 32.11
N LEU A 8 -20.53 32.41 31.27
CA LEU A 8 -21.03 32.57 29.91
C LEU A 8 -20.70 31.28 29.12
N CYS A 9 -21.71 30.42 28.93
CA CYS A 9 -21.70 29.42 27.88
C CYS A 9 -22.21 30.11 26.63
N SER A 10 -21.32 30.45 25.71
CA SER A 10 -21.71 30.94 24.38
C SER A 10 -22.26 29.77 23.57
N ASP A 11 -23.59 29.74 23.53
CA ASP A 11 -24.45 29.39 22.40
C ASP A 11 -24.40 27.95 21.87
N ILE A 12 -25.35 27.18 22.42
CA ILE A 12 -25.98 26.03 21.77
C ILE A 12 -26.88 26.58 20.66
N THR A 13 -26.39 26.67 19.43
CA THR A 13 -27.27 26.65 18.26
C THR A 13 -26.54 26.03 17.08
N SER A 14 -27.17 25.02 16.47
CA SER A 14 -26.71 24.20 15.33
C SER A 14 -25.64 23.14 15.65
N LEU A 15 -26.07 22.03 16.26
CA LEU A 15 -25.48 20.72 15.99
C LEU A 15 -25.80 20.35 14.52
N SER A 16 -25.05 20.91 13.57
CA SER A 16 -24.84 20.23 12.29
C SER A 16 -23.81 19.14 12.60
N LEU A 17 -24.25 17.88 12.58
CA LEU A 17 -23.35 16.75 12.41
C LEU A 17 -22.69 16.93 11.04
N GLU A 18 -21.63 17.73 10.94
CA GLU A 18 -20.76 17.67 9.78
C GLU A 18 -20.02 16.33 9.91
N PRO A 19 -20.23 15.37 8.99
CA PRO A 19 -19.44 14.16 9.00
C PRO A 19 -17.96 14.55 8.87
N GLU A 20 -17.11 13.99 9.72
CA GLU A 20 -15.65 13.92 9.51
C GLU A 20 -15.42 13.66 8.01
N PRO A 21 -14.55 14.43 7.34
CA PRO A 21 -14.47 14.41 5.88
C PRO A 21 -14.28 12.96 5.43
N PHE A 22 -15.32 12.42 4.78
CA PHE A 22 -15.19 11.22 3.95
C PHE A 22 -13.92 11.42 3.15
N ALA A 23 -12.96 10.50 3.26
CA ALA A 23 -11.70 10.58 2.52
C ALA A 23 -12.02 11.01 1.09
N SER A 24 -11.64 12.23 0.73
CA SER A 24 -12.01 12.81 -0.55
C SER A 24 -11.18 12.09 -1.60
N TYR A 25 -11.76 11.08 -2.24
CA TYR A 25 -11.11 10.36 -3.32
C TYR A 25 -10.77 11.36 -4.43
N THR A 26 -9.51 11.39 -4.80
CA THR A 26 -9.01 12.23 -5.88
C THR A 26 -9.16 11.49 -7.21
N GLU A 27 -9.08 12.22 -8.32
CA GLU A 27 -9.08 11.59 -9.64
C GLU A 27 -7.94 10.57 -9.81
N ALA A 28 -6.83 10.75 -9.09
CA ALA A 28 -5.71 9.81 -9.05
C ALA A 28 -6.07 8.46 -8.39
N ASP A 29 -7.08 8.42 -7.51
CA ASP A 29 -7.53 7.20 -6.82
C ASP A 29 -8.50 6.34 -7.67
N ILE A 30 -8.88 6.79 -8.87
CA ILE A 30 -9.77 6.03 -9.75
C ILE A 30 -9.02 4.81 -10.30
N ILE A 31 -9.52 3.62 -9.96
CA ILE A 31 -9.01 2.35 -10.46
C ILE A 31 -9.24 2.27 -11.98
N SER A 32 -8.16 2.10 -12.72
CA SER A 32 -8.15 2.01 -14.18
C SER A 32 -8.01 0.58 -14.70
N THR A 33 -7.41 -0.32 -13.92
CA THR A 33 -7.21 -1.72 -14.30
C THR A 33 -7.16 -2.65 -13.08
N VAL A 34 -7.58 -3.90 -13.27
CA VAL A 34 -7.60 -4.94 -12.23
C VAL A 34 -7.23 -6.27 -12.87
N GLU A 35 -6.35 -7.04 -12.24
CA GLU A 35 -6.00 -8.39 -12.70
C GLU A 35 -5.65 -9.34 -11.55
N PHE A 36 -6.28 -10.52 -11.56
CA PHE A 36 -5.89 -11.65 -10.71
C PHE A 36 -4.64 -12.34 -11.24
N ASN A 37 -3.79 -12.81 -10.34
CA ASN A 37 -2.74 -13.74 -10.71
C ASN A 37 -3.32 -15.10 -11.12
N HIS A 38 -2.48 -15.97 -11.67
CA HIS A 38 -2.90 -17.26 -12.21
C HIS A 38 -3.57 -18.20 -11.18
N THR A 39 -3.23 -18.08 -9.89
CA THR A 39 -3.81 -18.89 -8.80
C THR A 39 -5.09 -18.28 -8.22
N GLY A 40 -5.33 -16.99 -8.46
CA GLY A 40 -6.37 -16.22 -7.78
C GLY A 40 -6.06 -15.94 -6.31
N GLU A 41 -4.81 -16.06 -5.87
CA GLU A 41 -4.39 -15.71 -4.50
C GLU A 41 -4.01 -14.22 -4.38
N LEU A 42 -3.58 -13.62 -5.49
CA LEU A 42 -3.21 -12.22 -5.56
C LEU A 42 -4.11 -11.48 -6.55
N LEU A 43 -4.51 -10.27 -6.17
CA LEU A 43 -5.25 -9.34 -6.99
C LEU A 43 -4.44 -8.05 -7.11
N ALA A 44 -4.08 -7.64 -8.32
CA ALA A 44 -3.45 -6.35 -8.55
C ALA A 44 -4.47 -5.36 -9.10
N THR A 45 -4.47 -4.14 -8.58
CA THR A 45 -5.17 -2.98 -9.13
C THR A 45 -4.17 -1.93 -9.54
N GLY A 46 -4.47 -1.20 -10.61
CA GLY A 46 -3.76 -0.01 -11.02
C GLY A 46 -4.73 1.17 -11.09
N ASP A 47 -4.27 2.36 -10.75
CA ASP A 47 -5.09 3.57 -10.75
C ASP A 47 -4.59 4.63 -11.73
N LYS A 48 -5.36 5.72 -11.84
CA LYS A 48 -5.03 6.86 -12.68
C LYS A 48 -3.81 7.64 -12.18
N GLY A 49 -3.52 7.59 -10.88
CA GLY A 49 -2.34 8.18 -10.25
C GLY A 49 -1.06 7.35 -10.39
N GLY A 50 -1.05 6.29 -11.21
CA GLY A 50 0.15 5.50 -11.49
C GLY A 50 0.59 4.55 -10.38
N ARG A 51 -0.24 4.32 -9.36
CA ARG A 51 0.03 3.36 -8.29
C ARG A 51 -0.47 1.98 -8.69
N VAL A 52 0.21 0.96 -8.17
CA VAL A 52 -0.23 -0.43 -8.20
C VAL A 52 -0.42 -0.91 -6.77
N VAL A 53 -1.61 -1.43 -6.47
CA VAL A 53 -1.94 -2.04 -5.17
C VAL A 53 -2.14 -3.54 -5.41
N ILE A 54 -1.43 -4.36 -4.64
CA ILE A 54 -1.57 -5.81 -4.64
C ILE A 54 -2.27 -6.20 -3.36
N PHE A 55 -3.33 -6.99 -3.50
CA PHE A 55 -4.05 -7.61 -2.42
C PHE A 55 -3.74 -9.11 -2.40
N GLN A 56 -3.63 -9.67 -1.21
CA GLN A 56 -3.46 -11.10 -0.99
C GLN A 56 -4.69 -11.64 -0.26
N ARG A 57 -5.22 -12.75 -0.77
CA ARG A 57 -6.33 -13.45 -0.14
C ARG A 57 -5.85 -14.08 1.16
N GLU A 58 -6.59 -13.88 2.25
CA GLU A 58 -6.32 -14.61 3.50
C GLU A 58 -6.45 -16.13 3.28
N PRO A 59 -5.56 -16.93 3.89
CA PRO A 59 -5.72 -18.37 3.90
C PRO A 59 -7.04 -18.75 4.57
N GLU A 60 -7.82 -19.64 3.96
CA GLU A 60 -9.09 -20.10 4.50
C GLU A 60 -8.89 -20.72 5.90
N CYS A 61 -9.41 -20.06 6.94
CA CYS A 61 -9.54 -20.67 8.27
C CYS A 61 -10.63 -21.74 8.21
N LYS A 62 -10.27 -23.00 8.52
CA LYS A 62 -11.13 -24.20 8.44
C LYS A 62 -12.41 -24.16 9.30
N THR A 63 -12.67 -23.10 10.04
CA THR A 63 -13.77 -23.02 11.00
C THR A 63 -15.08 -22.52 10.41
N GLU A 64 -15.10 -21.79 9.28
CA GLU A 64 -16.35 -21.23 8.74
C GLU A 64 -16.53 -21.51 7.23
N PRO A 65 -17.51 -22.34 6.83
CA PRO A 65 -17.69 -22.82 5.45
C PRO A 65 -18.16 -21.75 4.43
N PHE A 66 -18.21 -20.48 4.82
CA PHE A 66 -18.65 -19.35 3.99
C PHE A 66 -17.70 -18.15 3.99
N SER A 67 -16.52 -18.26 4.60
CA SER A 67 -15.48 -17.23 4.46
C SER A 67 -14.83 -17.39 3.08
N GLN A 68 -15.42 -16.77 2.06
CA GLN A 68 -14.68 -16.46 0.84
C GLN A 68 -13.56 -15.51 1.26
N GLY A 69 -12.33 -16.04 1.43
CA GLY A 69 -11.21 -15.33 2.05
C GLY A 69 -11.11 -13.88 1.59
N GLU A 70 -10.99 -12.97 2.56
CA GLU A 70 -10.91 -11.53 2.31
C GLU A 70 -9.57 -11.18 1.67
N TYR A 71 -9.56 -10.16 0.82
CA TYR A 71 -8.35 -9.66 0.17
C TYR A 71 -7.80 -8.48 0.95
N ASN A 72 -6.66 -8.68 1.61
CA ASN A 72 -5.96 -7.65 2.35
C ASN A 72 -4.87 -7.01 1.52
N VAL A 73 -4.59 -5.72 1.78
CA VAL A 73 -3.49 -5.01 1.11
C VAL A 73 -2.17 -5.69 1.47
N TYR A 74 -1.51 -6.23 0.46
CA TYR A 74 -0.22 -6.90 0.57
C TYR A 74 0.94 -5.96 0.27
N ASN A 75 0.84 -5.21 -0.82
CA ASN A 75 1.88 -4.25 -1.21
C ASN A 75 1.29 -3.12 -2.04
N THR A 76 1.82 -1.91 -1.88
CA THR A 76 1.46 -0.73 -2.68
C THR A 76 2.74 -0.04 -3.15
N PHE A 77 2.83 0.29 -4.44
CA PHE A 77 3.98 1.00 -4.97
C PHE A 77 3.61 1.94 -6.12
N GLN A 78 4.39 3.01 -6.29
CA GLN A 78 4.30 3.93 -7.42
C GLN A 78 4.94 3.27 -8.64
N SER A 79 4.15 2.95 -9.67
CA SER A 79 4.66 2.32 -10.88
C SER A 79 5.09 3.34 -11.94
N HIS A 80 4.28 4.37 -12.19
CA HIS A 80 4.58 5.43 -13.15
C HIS A 80 4.41 6.79 -12.48
N GLU A 81 5.20 7.76 -12.94
CA GLU A 81 5.09 9.18 -12.54
C GLU A 81 4.76 9.98 -13.81
N PRO A 82 4.28 11.22 -13.68
CA PRO A 82 3.94 12.03 -14.84
C PRO A 82 5.24 12.47 -15.51
N GLU A 83 5.31 12.33 -16.83
CA GLU A 83 6.47 12.71 -17.62
C GLU A 83 6.06 13.69 -18.72
N PHE A 84 7.01 14.50 -19.21
CA PHE A 84 6.76 15.42 -20.32
C PHE A 84 7.82 15.28 -21.41
N ASP A 85 7.37 15.01 -22.65
CA ASP A 85 8.22 15.00 -23.84
C ASP A 85 8.31 16.43 -24.41
N TYR A 86 9.43 17.10 -24.17
CA TYR A 86 9.67 18.48 -24.63
C TYR A 86 9.82 18.62 -26.15
N LEU A 87 10.22 17.56 -26.85
CA LEU A 87 10.40 17.62 -28.30
C LEU A 87 9.07 17.51 -29.03
N LYS A 88 8.13 16.74 -28.45
CA LYS A 88 6.79 16.55 -29.00
C LYS A 88 5.74 17.43 -28.31
N SER A 89 6.11 18.15 -27.27
CA SER A 89 5.19 18.90 -26.40
C SER A 89 4.04 18.02 -25.92
N LEU A 90 4.35 16.82 -25.44
CA LEU A 90 3.37 15.81 -25.06
C LEU A 90 3.51 15.46 -23.58
N GLU A 91 2.41 15.60 -22.84
CA GLU A 91 2.30 15.07 -21.49
C GLU A 91 2.07 13.56 -21.53
N ILE A 92 2.80 12.84 -20.69
CA ILE A 92 2.70 11.41 -20.52
C ILE A 92 2.06 11.18 -19.16
N GLU A 93 0.82 10.71 -19.18
CA GLU A 93 0.09 10.37 -17.97
C GLU A 93 0.75 9.20 -17.23
N GLU A 94 0.69 9.27 -15.90
CA GLU A 94 1.11 8.21 -14.99
C GLU A 94 0.11 7.06 -14.92
N LYS A 95 -1.11 7.25 -15.46
CA LYS A 95 -2.19 6.26 -15.45
C LYS A 95 -1.73 4.86 -15.86
N ILE A 96 -2.09 3.88 -15.03
CA ILE A 96 -1.88 2.48 -15.37
C ILE A 96 -2.94 2.04 -16.38
N ASN A 97 -2.52 1.70 -17.60
CA ASN A 97 -3.42 1.23 -18.64
C ASN A 97 -3.76 -0.25 -18.49
N LYS A 98 -2.77 -1.07 -18.13
CA LYS A 98 -2.92 -2.51 -17.99
C LYS A 98 -1.86 -3.10 -17.08
N ILE A 99 -2.28 -4.08 -16.29
CA ILE A 99 -1.40 -4.97 -15.51
C ILE A 99 -1.47 -6.36 -16.13
N ARG A 100 -0.35 -7.09 -16.17
CA ARG A 100 -0.30 -8.51 -16.53
C ARG A 100 0.59 -9.29 -15.58
N TRP A 101 0.05 -10.29 -14.90
CA TRP A 101 0.89 -11.22 -14.13
C TRP A 101 1.65 -12.16 -15.05
N LEU A 102 2.90 -12.44 -14.70
CA LEU A 102 3.70 -13.47 -15.35
C LEU A 102 3.56 -14.80 -14.59
N PRO A 103 3.68 -15.96 -15.26
CA PRO A 103 3.72 -17.25 -14.60
C PRO A 103 4.84 -17.28 -13.54
N GLN A 104 4.49 -17.68 -12.32
CA GLN A 104 5.44 -17.75 -11.23
C GLN A 104 6.44 -18.88 -11.45
N GLN A 105 7.74 -18.57 -11.40
CA GLN A 105 8.83 -19.55 -11.56
C GLN A 105 9.61 -19.81 -10.27
N ASN A 106 9.50 -18.93 -9.28
CA ASN A 106 10.20 -19.03 -8.01
C ASN A 106 9.34 -18.40 -6.89
N ALA A 107 9.89 -18.20 -5.71
CA ALA A 107 9.17 -17.59 -4.59
C ALA A 107 8.78 -16.11 -4.81
N SER A 108 9.25 -15.46 -5.89
CA SER A 108 8.86 -14.10 -6.25
C SER A 108 7.75 -14.09 -7.30
N HIS A 109 6.85 -13.12 -7.17
CA HIS A 109 5.86 -12.83 -8.18
C HIS A 109 6.36 -11.73 -9.13
N PHE A 110 5.95 -11.82 -10.38
CA PHE A 110 6.31 -10.84 -11.40
C PHE A 110 5.05 -10.34 -12.11
N LEU A 111 4.98 -9.04 -12.33
CA LEU A 111 3.92 -8.42 -13.10
C LEU A 111 4.49 -7.35 -14.03
N LEU A 112 3.84 -7.17 -15.17
CA LEU A 112 4.05 -6.07 -16.07
C LEU A 112 3.00 -4.99 -15.78
N SER A 113 3.41 -3.74 -15.74
CA SER A 113 2.51 -2.59 -15.79
C SER A 113 2.85 -1.71 -16.99
N THR A 114 1.86 -0.99 -17.51
CA THR A 114 1.99 -0.20 -18.73
C THR A 114 1.30 1.15 -18.58
N ASN A 115 1.91 2.19 -19.15
CA ASN A 115 1.23 3.45 -19.51
C ASN A 115 1.34 3.66 -21.03
N ASP A 116 1.10 4.88 -21.52
CA ASP A 116 1.08 5.17 -22.96
C ASP A 116 2.45 5.05 -23.66
N LYS A 117 3.54 5.06 -22.89
CA LYS A 117 4.91 5.13 -23.45
C LYS A 117 5.82 4.01 -22.97
N THR A 118 5.57 3.45 -21.79
CA THR A 118 6.50 2.56 -21.13
C THR A 118 5.81 1.31 -20.60
N VAL A 119 6.56 0.22 -20.61
CA VAL A 119 6.20 -1.04 -19.96
C VAL A 119 7.25 -1.32 -18.90
N LYS A 120 6.83 -1.56 -17.65
CA LYS A 120 7.73 -1.86 -16.54
C LYS A 120 7.48 -3.29 -16.05
N LEU A 121 8.56 -4.02 -15.78
CA LEU A 121 8.53 -5.32 -15.12
C LEU A 121 8.83 -5.15 -13.64
N TRP A 122 7.88 -5.53 -12.79
CA TRP A 122 8.00 -5.48 -11.35
C TRP A 122 8.25 -6.87 -10.78
N LYS A 123 9.18 -6.94 -9.83
CA LYS A 123 9.42 -8.13 -9.00
C LYS A 123 8.91 -7.86 -7.60
N VAL A 124 7.96 -8.67 -7.16
CA VAL A 124 7.39 -8.64 -5.82
C VAL A 124 7.90 -9.86 -5.09
N SER A 125 8.71 -9.64 -4.07
CA SER A 125 9.32 -10.71 -3.28
C SER A 125 9.34 -10.32 -1.82
N GLU A 126 8.95 -11.24 -0.96
CA GLU A 126 9.19 -11.11 0.46
C GLU A 126 10.70 -11.14 0.71
N ARG A 127 11.15 -10.22 1.55
CA ARG A 127 12.48 -10.31 2.13
C ARG A 127 12.27 -10.49 3.61
N ASP A 128 12.71 -11.64 4.13
CA ASP A 128 12.87 -11.81 5.56
C ASP A 128 13.79 -10.68 6.03
N LYS A 129 13.21 -9.69 6.73
CA LYS A 129 14.00 -8.71 7.49
C LYS A 129 14.58 -9.43 8.70
N ARG A 130 15.46 -10.41 8.47
CA ARG A 130 16.53 -10.66 9.43
C ARG A 130 17.41 -9.42 9.33
N PRO A 131 17.61 -8.67 10.43
CA PRO A 131 18.64 -7.64 10.44
C PRO A 131 20.00 -8.31 10.26
N GLU A 132 20.38 -8.56 9.01
CA GLU A 132 21.74 -8.95 8.65
C GLU A 132 22.44 -7.65 8.26
N GLY A 133 23.38 -7.20 9.09
CA GLY A 133 24.23 -6.05 8.74
C GLY A 133 24.61 -5.05 9.83
N TYR A 134 24.26 -5.25 11.11
CA TYR A 134 24.73 -4.34 12.18
C TYR A 134 25.00 -5.13 13.45
N ASN A 135 26.25 -5.13 13.95
CA ASN A 135 26.74 -5.43 15.31
C ASN A 135 26.06 -6.50 16.20
N LEU A 136 25.15 -7.32 15.69
CA LEU A 136 24.39 -8.33 16.41
C LEU A 136 25.22 -9.59 16.63
N LYS A 137 26.43 -9.65 16.09
CA LYS A 137 27.39 -10.72 16.34
C LYS A 137 28.63 -10.15 17.01
N ASP A 138 29.17 -10.86 18.00
CA ASP A 138 30.51 -10.58 18.55
C ASP A 138 31.61 -10.92 17.52
N GLU A 139 32.88 -10.66 17.83
CA GLU A 139 34.00 -10.97 16.93
C GLU A 139 34.10 -12.48 16.62
N GLU A 140 33.45 -13.31 17.44
CA GLU A 140 33.34 -14.76 17.30
C GLU A 140 32.08 -15.22 16.53
N GLY A 141 31.26 -14.30 16.02
CA GLY A 141 30.10 -14.61 15.18
C GLY A 141 28.84 -15.05 15.92
N ARG A 142 28.80 -14.95 17.26
CA ARG A 142 27.66 -15.36 18.10
C ARG A 142 26.69 -14.21 18.30
N MET A 143 25.41 -14.52 18.34
CA MET A 143 24.35 -13.52 18.52
C MET A 143 24.47 -12.81 19.88
N LYS A 144 24.62 -11.48 19.86
CA LYS A 144 24.61 -10.64 21.06
C LYS A 144 23.21 -10.65 21.68
N ASN A 145 23.15 -10.76 23.01
CA ASN A 145 21.91 -10.63 23.75
C ASN A 145 21.38 -9.20 23.65
N LEU A 146 20.14 -9.06 23.17
CA LEU A 146 19.45 -7.77 23.02
C LEU A 146 19.33 -7.00 24.34
N SER A 147 19.33 -7.69 25.49
CA SER A 147 19.28 -7.09 26.82
C SER A 147 20.55 -6.33 27.23
N THR A 148 21.67 -6.53 26.51
CA THR A 148 22.97 -5.96 26.85
C THR A 148 23.34 -4.75 25.97
N VAL A 149 22.53 -4.44 24.95
CA VAL A 149 22.77 -3.32 24.01
C VAL A 149 22.19 -2.03 24.59
N THR A 150 23.03 -1.25 25.27
CA THR A 150 22.61 0.00 25.94
C THR A 150 22.98 1.27 25.18
N SER A 151 23.65 1.18 24.03
CA SER A 151 24.00 2.35 23.21
C SER A 151 24.24 2.00 21.75
N LEU A 152 24.01 2.99 20.89
CA LEU A 152 24.37 2.97 19.47
C LEU A 152 25.74 3.67 19.35
N GLN A 153 26.72 2.99 18.75
CA GLN A 153 28.00 3.61 18.34
C GLN A 153 27.85 4.27 16.97
#